data_AF-A0A183TP90-F1
#
_entry.id   AF-A0A183TP90-F1
#
_cell.length_a   1.000
_cell.length_b   1.000
_cell.length_c   1.000
_cell.angle_alpha   90.00
_cell.angle_beta   90.00
_cell.angle_gamma   90.00
#
_symmetry.space_group_name_H-M   'P 1'
#
loop_
_entity.id
_entity.type
_entity.pdbx_description
1 polymer ?
#
loop_
_entity_poly.entity_id
_entity_poly.type
_entity_poly.pdbx_seq_one_letter_code
_entity_poly.pdbx_strand_id
1 'polypeptide(L)'
;MDKAKLIEPLVRPPKMDSELSASEKQRVTSVMDASGETHRLLSYMPARLQELGWCDRMREECRYWLKKNSASGQPVVAGAKPAGIRDPVDIPTAEIVTALEDIAKTWVPEQLCDEIVQQIMKVIEDKLMD
;
A
#
# COMPACT_ATOMS: atom_id res chain seq x y z
N MET A 1 20.45 14.11 42.52
CA MET A 1 19.83 13.60 41.29
C MET A 1 20.80 13.89 40.16
N ASP A 2 21.49 12.87 39.66
CA ASP A 2 22.63 13.04 38.75
C ASP A 2 22.20 13.39 37.32
N LYS A 3 22.52 14.61 36.89
CA LYS A 3 22.22 15.12 35.55
C LYS A 3 22.85 14.28 34.45
N ALA A 4 23.97 13.59 34.73
CA ALA A 4 24.64 12.73 33.76
C ALA A 4 23.79 11.52 33.30
N LYS A 5 22.95 10.97 34.18
CA LYS A 5 22.06 9.83 33.85
C LYS A 5 20.86 10.22 32.97
N LEU A 6 20.56 11.51 32.86
CA LEU A 6 19.45 12.02 32.03
C LEU A 6 19.85 12.21 30.56
N ILE A 7 21.14 12.26 30.25
CA ILE A 7 21.66 12.61 28.92
C ILE A 7 22.25 11.38 28.21
N GLU A 8 22.46 10.29 28.93
CA GLU A 8 22.98 9.03 28.40
C GLU A 8 22.17 8.42 27.24
N PRO A 9 20.82 8.59 27.15
CA PRO A 9 20.05 8.17 25.99
C PRO A 9 20.27 9.04 24.74
N LEU A 10 20.72 10.30 24.90
CA LEU A 10 20.84 11.29 23.83
C LEU A 10 22.18 11.21 23.08
N VAL A 11 23.15 10.45 23.59
CA VAL A 11 24.52 10.34 23.02
C VAL A 11 24.76 8.99 22.35
N ARG A 12 23.79 8.05 22.39
CA ARG A 12 23.97 6.77 21.69
C ARG A 12 23.78 6.99 20.18
N PRO A 13 24.77 6.60 19.35
CA PRO A 13 24.58 6.60 17.90
C PRO A 13 23.45 5.63 17.56
N PRO A 14 22.61 5.94 16.55
CA PRO A 14 21.48 5.10 16.23
C PRO A 14 22.00 3.75 15.75
N LYS A 15 21.70 2.70 16.49
CA LYS A 15 21.73 1.35 15.93
C LYS A 15 20.64 1.34 14.86
N MET A 16 21.06 1.26 13.60
CA MET A 16 20.24 1.24 12.39
C MET A 16 19.25 0.07 12.27
N ASP A 17 18.96 -0.65 13.36
CA ASP A 17 18.06 -1.83 13.40
C ASP A 17 16.95 -1.69 14.46
N SER A 18 16.59 -0.47 14.86
CA SER A 18 15.50 -0.27 15.81
C SER A 18 14.17 -0.09 15.07
N GLU A 19 13.30 -1.10 15.14
CA GLU A 19 11.88 -0.88 14.89
C GLU A 19 11.42 0.33 15.72
N LEU A 20 10.72 1.28 15.07
CA LEU A 20 10.13 2.42 15.77
C LEU A 20 9.20 1.92 16.88
N SER A 21 9.38 2.45 18.09
CA SER A 21 8.48 2.17 19.20
C SER A 21 7.05 2.60 18.85
N ALA A 22 6.06 1.99 19.49
CA ALA A 22 4.66 2.35 19.27
C ALA A 22 4.39 3.85 19.53
N SER A 23 5.08 4.43 20.51
CA SER A 23 5.04 5.87 20.80
C SER A 23 5.62 6.73 19.68
N GLU A 24 6.73 6.31 19.06
CA GLU A 24 7.34 7.03 17.94
C GLU A 24 6.46 6.96 16.69
N LYS A 25 5.89 5.78 16.39
CA LYS A 25 4.92 5.61 15.30
C LYS A 25 3.72 6.53 15.50
N GLN A 26 3.12 6.55 16.70
CA GLN A 26 1.98 7.41 17.01
C GLN A 26 2.32 8.90 16.91
N ARG A 27 3.53 9.30 17.32
CA ARG A 27 4.00 10.69 17.20
C ARG A 27 4.13 11.09 15.73
N VAL A 28 4.74 10.25 14.89
CA VAL A 28 4.86 10.49 13.44
C VAL A 28 3.48 10.60 12.80
N THR A 29 2.56 9.65 13.08
CA THR A 29 1.18 9.70 12.56
C THR A 29 0.49 11.01 12.96
N SER A 30 0.60 11.41 14.23
CA SER A 30 -0.04 12.64 14.71
C SER A 30 0.50 13.90 14.02
N VAL A 31 1.81 13.94 13.74
CA VAL A 31 2.43 15.05 12.99
C VAL A 31 2.02 15.06 11.52
N MET A 32 1.97 13.88 10.88
CA MET A 32 1.52 13.73 9.49
C MET A 32 0.05 14.15 9.31
N ASP A 33 -0.80 13.82 10.29
CA ASP A 33 -2.21 14.22 10.28
C ASP A 33 -2.37 15.72 10.55
N ALA A 34 -1.66 16.25 11.56
CA ALA A 34 -1.72 17.67 11.91
C ALA A 34 -1.16 18.59 10.82
N SER A 35 -0.18 18.11 10.04
CA SER A 35 0.37 18.85 8.90
C SER A 35 -0.51 18.77 7.64
N GLY A 36 -1.51 17.88 7.63
CA GLY A 36 -2.35 17.58 6.47
C GLY A 36 -1.65 16.72 5.40
N GLU A 37 -0.41 16.29 5.66
CA GLU A 37 0.37 15.54 4.67
C GLU A 37 -0.19 14.13 4.43
N THR A 38 -0.81 13.50 5.44
CA THR A 38 -1.53 12.24 5.26
C THR A 38 -2.58 12.35 4.15
N HIS A 39 -3.41 13.40 4.19
CA HIS A 39 -4.47 13.59 3.21
C HIS A 39 -3.91 13.90 1.81
N ARG A 40 -2.82 14.68 1.76
CA ARG A 40 -2.12 15.00 0.51
C ARG A 40 -1.55 13.76 -0.15
N LEU A 41 -0.87 12.90 0.60
CA LEU A 41 -0.33 11.63 0.10
C LEU A 41 -1.45 10.69 -0.35
N LEU A 42 -2.52 10.56 0.43
CA LEU A 42 -3.69 9.74 0.05
C LEU A 42 -4.35 10.21 -1.26
N SER A 43 -4.34 11.52 -1.53
CA SER A 43 -4.87 12.10 -2.76
C SER A 43 -3.90 11.96 -3.95
N TYR A 44 -2.59 11.95 -3.66
CA TYR A 44 -1.52 11.83 -4.65
C TYR A 44 -1.37 10.40 -5.18
N MET A 45 -1.39 9.41 -4.30
CA MET A 45 -1.08 8.01 -4.62
C MET A 45 -1.91 7.44 -5.79
N PRO A 46 -3.24 7.61 -5.87
CA PRO A 46 -4.03 7.03 -6.95
C PRO A 46 -3.64 7.57 -8.33
N ALA A 47 -3.40 8.89 -8.44
CA ALA A 47 -2.96 9.51 -9.68
C ALA A 47 -1.57 9.01 -10.08
N ARG A 48 -0.65 8.93 -9.10
CA ARG A 48 0.72 8.46 -9.36
C ARG A 48 0.77 6.98 -9.75
N LEU A 49 -0.02 6.12 -9.11
CA LEU A 49 -0.17 4.71 -9.49
C LEU A 49 -0.70 4.56 -10.92
N GLN A 50 -1.61 5.43 -11.36
CA GLN A 50 -2.08 5.44 -12.74
C GLN A 50 -0.98 5.88 -13.72
N GLU A 51 -0.23 6.93 -13.41
CA GLU A 51 0.90 7.41 -14.23
C GLU A 51 1.99 6.35 -14.39
N LEU A 52 2.28 5.60 -13.32
CA LEU A 52 3.26 4.51 -13.31
C LEU A 52 2.72 3.21 -13.92
N GLY A 53 1.50 3.21 -14.48
CA GLY A 53 0.90 2.08 -15.16
C GLY A 53 0.44 0.93 -14.25
N TRP A 54 0.48 1.11 -12.93
CA TRP A 54 0.05 0.08 -11.98
C TRP A 54 -1.43 -0.24 -12.13
N CYS A 55 -2.28 0.79 -12.28
CA CYS A 55 -3.72 0.63 -12.45
C CYS A 55 -4.07 -0.17 -13.72
N ASP A 56 -3.35 0.06 -14.82
CA ASP A 56 -3.59 -0.65 -16.08
C ASP A 56 -3.15 -2.11 -15.98
N ARG A 57 -2.00 -2.35 -15.34
CA ARG A 57 -1.50 -3.70 -15.07
C ARG A 57 -2.47 -4.49 -14.18
N MET A 58 -2.95 -3.88 -13.10
CA MET A 58 -3.94 -4.51 -12.21
C MET A 58 -5.27 -4.75 -12.91
N ARG A 59 -5.71 -3.85 -13.79
CA ARG A 59 -6.93 -4.05 -14.58
C ARG A 59 -6.82 -5.27 -15.47
N GLU A 60 -5.67 -5.49 -16.11
CA GLU A 60 -5.48 -6.68 -16.95
C GLU A 60 -5.40 -7.97 -16.11
N GLU A 61 -4.77 -7.92 -14.94
CA GLU A 61 -4.73 -9.06 -14.02
C GLU A 61 -6.14 -9.43 -13.51
N CYS A 62 -6.97 -8.44 -13.17
CA CYS A 62 -8.38 -8.65 -12.83
C CYS A 62 -9.13 -9.35 -13.98
N ARG A 63 -8.92 -8.92 -15.23
CA ARG A 63 -9.54 -9.55 -16.41
C ARG A 63 -9.05 -10.96 -16.62
N TYR A 64 -7.76 -11.21 -16.47
CA TYR A 64 -7.17 -12.52 -16.60
C TYR A 64 -7.73 -13.48 -15.54
N TRP A 65 -7.75 -13.05 -14.28
CA TRP A 65 -8.33 -13.81 -13.19
C TRP A 65 -9.82 -14.10 -13.43
N LEU A 66 -10.61 -13.10 -13.86
CA LEU A 66 -12.02 -13.30 -14.19
C LEU A 66 -12.21 -14.32 -15.32
N LYS A 67 -11.44 -14.23 -16.41
CA LYS A 67 -11.50 -15.23 -17.49
C LYS A 67 -11.23 -16.64 -16.96
N LYS A 68 -10.18 -16.79 -16.15
CA LYS A 68 -9.77 -18.10 -15.60
C LYS A 68 -10.81 -18.69 -14.64
N ASN A 69 -11.49 -17.86 -13.87
CA ASN A 69 -12.36 -18.29 -12.76
C ASN A 69 -13.87 -18.13 -13.04
N SER A 70 -14.25 -17.74 -14.26
CA SER A 70 -15.65 -17.60 -14.67
C SER A 70 -15.94 -18.35 -15.96
N ALA A 71 -17.22 -18.41 -16.31
CA ALA A 71 -17.67 -19.04 -17.55
C ALA A 71 -17.09 -18.35 -18.80
N SER A 72 -16.64 -17.08 -18.69
CA SER A 72 -16.12 -16.30 -19.82
C SER A 72 -14.79 -16.79 -20.41
N GLY A 73 -14.01 -17.60 -19.69
CA GLY A 73 -12.77 -18.19 -20.20
C GLY A 73 -12.85 -19.70 -20.44
N GLN A 74 -14.04 -20.29 -20.33
CA GLN A 74 -14.25 -21.73 -20.52
C GLN A 74 -14.79 -22.00 -21.94
N PRO A 75 -14.31 -23.04 -22.62
CA PRO A 75 -14.83 -23.41 -23.94
C PRO A 75 -16.31 -23.82 -23.82
N VAL A 76 -17.16 -23.16 -24.60
CA VAL A 76 -18.59 -23.50 -24.67
C VAL A 76 -18.72 -24.77 -25.51
N VAL A 77 -18.85 -25.92 -24.84
CA VAL A 77 -19.18 -27.18 -25.53
C VAL A 77 -20.69 -27.19 -25.78
N ALA A 78 -21.09 -27.12 -27.06
CA ALA A 78 -22.48 -27.27 -27.51
C ALA A 78 -23.50 -26.27 -26.92
N GLY A 79 -23.11 -25.00 -26.75
CA GLY A 79 -24.03 -23.92 -26.32
C GLY A 79 -24.48 -24.00 -24.85
N ALA A 80 -24.00 -24.98 -24.08
CA ALA A 80 -24.32 -25.13 -22.68
C ALA A 80 -23.22 -24.53 -21.79
N LYS A 81 -23.63 -23.77 -20.76
CA LYS A 81 -22.72 -23.29 -19.71
C LYS A 81 -22.17 -24.51 -18.94
N PRO A 82 -20.86 -24.60 -18.68
CA PRO A 82 -20.32 -25.66 -17.84
C PRO A 82 -20.97 -25.63 -16.46
N ALA A 83 -21.47 -26.79 -15.99
CA ALA A 83 -22.14 -26.90 -14.70
C ALA A 83 -21.18 -26.50 -13.55
N GLY A 84 -21.66 -25.67 -12.63
CA GLY A 84 -20.90 -25.24 -11.45
C GLY A 84 -19.99 -24.01 -11.64
N ILE A 85 -19.97 -23.39 -12.82
CA ILE A 85 -19.18 -22.18 -13.08
C ILE A 85 -20.08 -20.94 -13.05
N ARG A 86 -19.64 -19.87 -12.38
CA ARG A 86 -20.38 -18.60 -12.28
C ARG A 86 -20.16 -17.71 -13.50
N ASP A 87 -21.16 -16.88 -13.84
CA ASP A 87 -20.93 -15.82 -14.80
C ASP A 87 -20.08 -14.72 -14.16
N PRO A 88 -19.29 -13.94 -14.92
CA PRO A 88 -18.47 -12.86 -14.36
C PRO A 88 -19.25 -11.86 -13.50
N VAL A 89 -20.52 -11.62 -13.86
CA VAL A 89 -21.42 -10.69 -13.16
C VAL A 89 -21.86 -11.22 -11.79
N ASP A 90 -21.85 -12.55 -11.60
CA ASP A 90 -22.22 -13.20 -10.35
C ASP A 90 -21.05 -13.32 -9.37
N ILE A 91 -19.84 -12.92 -9.77
CA ILE A 91 -18.65 -12.97 -8.91
C ILE A 91 -18.58 -11.68 -8.08
N PRO A 92 -18.65 -11.78 -6.74
CA PRO A 92 -18.48 -10.62 -5.87
C PRO A 92 -17.09 -9.99 -6.04
N THR A 93 -17.05 -8.65 -6.10
CA THR A 93 -15.78 -7.89 -6.16
C THR A 93 -14.81 -8.26 -5.04
N ALA A 94 -15.34 -8.54 -3.84
CA ALA A 94 -14.53 -8.94 -2.70
C ALA A 94 -13.67 -10.19 -2.97
N GLU A 95 -14.21 -11.18 -3.72
CA GLU A 95 -13.44 -12.37 -4.06
C GLU A 95 -12.27 -12.06 -4.99
N ILE A 96 -12.46 -11.13 -5.93
CA ILE A 96 -11.41 -10.67 -6.85
C ILE A 96 -10.33 -9.93 -6.06
N VAL A 97 -10.75 -9.03 -5.15
CA VAL A 97 -9.83 -8.26 -4.31
C VAL A 97 -8.98 -9.20 -3.45
N THR A 98 -9.61 -10.12 -2.72
CA THR A 98 -8.89 -11.09 -1.87
C THR A 98 -7.92 -11.95 -2.68
N ALA A 99 -8.29 -12.36 -3.88
CA ALA A 99 -7.41 -13.19 -4.72
C ALA A 99 -6.20 -12.43 -5.28
N LEU A 100 -6.30 -11.11 -5.46
CA LEU A 100 -5.29 -10.30 -6.13
C LEU A 100 -4.54 -9.34 -5.18
N GLU A 101 -4.90 -9.29 -3.90
CA GLU A 101 -4.35 -8.33 -2.94
C GLU A 101 -2.82 -8.43 -2.78
N ASP A 102 -2.28 -9.65 -2.64
CA ASP A 102 -0.85 -9.84 -2.45
C ASP A 102 -0.05 -9.49 -3.72
N ILE A 103 -0.61 -9.78 -4.90
CA ILE A 103 -0.03 -9.39 -6.18
C ILE A 103 -0.03 -7.85 -6.30
N ALA A 104 -1.16 -7.23 -5.95
CA ALA A 104 -1.34 -5.78 -6.00
C ALA A 104 -0.29 -5.06 -5.13
N LYS A 105 -0.03 -5.56 -3.91
CA LYS A 105 1.00 -5.07 -2.99
C LYS A 105 2.41 -5.25 -3.55
N THR A 106 2.69 -6.42 -4.12
CA THR A 106 4.02 -6.74 -4.67
C THR A 106 4.36 -5.91 -5.90
N TRP A 107 3.35 -5.50 -6.67
CA TRP A 107 3.55 -4.73 -7.90
C TRP A 107 3.60 -3.22 -7.70
N VAL A 108 3.40 -2.74 -6.47
CA VAL A 108 3.55 -1.30 -6.17
C VAL A 108 4.93 -0.84 -6.64
N PRO A 109 5.02 0.18 -7.51
CA PRO A 109 6.30 0.64 -8.03
C PRO A 109 7.20 1.17 -6.90
N GLU A 110 8.45 0.73 -6.87
CA GLU A 110 9.46 1.19 -5.89
C GLU A 110 9.61 2.72 -5.92
N GLN A 111 9.52 3.32 -7.11
CA GLN A 111 9.53 4.78 -7.28
C GLN A 111 8.47 5.51 -6.44
N LEU A 112 7.24 4.97 -6.36
CA LEU A 112 6.19 5.56 -5.53
C LEU A 112 6.51 5.40 -4.03
N CYS A 113 7.05 4.24 -3.64
CA CYS A 113 7.46 4.00 -2.26
C CYS A 113 8.55 4.99 -1.83
N ASP A 114 9.57 5.21 -2.67
CA ASP A 114 10.64 6.16 -2.41
C ASP A 114 10.12 7.60 -2.28
N GLU A 115 9.23 8.02 -3.18
CA GLU A 115 8.59 9.34 -3.15
C GLU A 115 7.81 9.56 -1.83
N ILE A 116 7.05 8.56 -1.39
CA ILE A 116 6.30 8.61 -0.13
C ILE A 116 7.25 8.66 1.07
N VAL A 117 8.28 7.82 1.10
CA VAL A 117 9.26 7.78 2.20
C VAL A 117 10.00 9.11 2.30
N GLN A 118 10.46 9.66 1.19
CA GLN A 118 11.12 10.97 1.17
C GLN A 118 10.21 12.08 1.72
N GLN A 119 8.93 12.05 1.36
CA GLN A 119 7.97 13.05 1.85
C GLN A 119 7.69 12.90 3.35
N ILE A 120 7.59 11.67 3.87
CA ILE A 120 7.47 11.41 5.31
C ILE A 120 8.72 11.90 6.05
N MET A 121 9.91 11.56 5.55
CA MET A 121 11.19 11.97 6.15
C MET A 121 11.30 13.49 6.20
N LYS A 122 10.92 14.18 5.13
CA LYS A 122 10.89 15.64 5.09
C LYS A 122 9.98 16.24 6.18
N VAL A 123 8.77 15.69 6.36
CA VAL A 123 7.87 16.16 7.42
C VAL A 123 8.45 15.91 8.81
N ILE A 124 9.12 14.77 9.02
CA ILE A 124 9.78 14.46 10.29
C ILE A 124 10.90 15.48 10.55
N GLU A 125 11.75 15.75 9.57
CA GLU A 125 12.82 16.77 9.69
C GLU A 125 12.23 18.15 10.01
N ASP A 126 11.26 18.61 9.22
CA ASP A 126 10.67 19.95 9.33
C ASP A 126 9.84 20.18 10.62
N LYS A 127 9.38 19.12 11.31
CA LYS A 127 8.39 19.23 12.41
C LYS A 127 8.81 18.58 13.72
N LEU A 128 9.80 17.70 13.71
CA LEU A 128 10.22 16.95 14.89
C LEU A 128 11.69 17.15 15.27
N MET A 129 12.50 17.72 14.38
CA MET A 129 13.93 17.97 14.61
C MET A 129 14.28 19.46 14.79
N ASP A 130 13.32 20.37 14.54
CA ASP A 130 13.33 21.77 14.99
C ASP A 130 12.67 21.92 16.37
#